data_AF-A0A9D8SB82-F1
#
_entry.id   AF-A0A9D8SB82-F1
#
_cell.length_a   1.000
_cell.length_b   1.000
_cell.length_c   1.000
_cell.angle_alpha   90.00
_cell.angle_beta   90.00
_cell.angle_gamma   90.00
#
_symmetry.space_group_name_H-M   'P 1'
#
loop_
_entity.id
_entity.type
_entity.pdbx_description
1 polymer ?
#
loop_
_entity_poly.entity_id
_entity_poly.type
_entity_poly.pdbx_seq_one_letter_code
_entity_poly.pdbx_strand_id
1 'polypeptide(L)'
;MNIRYPDHVTVYTETDVYKQTYTGDIVIDDINLSLGLENDGLSVKVTADQTPITFIRLRWNFTAEEKRRDAIKILGDSYERGYGDIRWAGIEPERNMPWYMLVSNGSDSVADTKGRYTEGFGVKVQCFAFVHWQYDAAGVSMWADIRSGGMGVVLSGKTLEACTVVFGDYKDMSAFEAGQNFCKKMCPVNNLPKHKVYGSNNWYYAYGKSSREEIISDTKIVSEQCEGLENIPYMVIDDGWTIHGTNAPWLSNEKFGDMKTLADEMRKMNVRPGIWVRYLTDEKFALTEAKPDWFIKRGENCPYLDPTHPEVIEYVKTVTKRVVDWGYELIKHDYSSHDISGGFTPLYMTDRYTKDGWHLYDRSKTTAQATVEFYRTVKEAAGEDCVIIGCNTVSHLCAGMY
;
A
#
# COMPACT_ATOMS: atom_id res chain seq x y z
N MET A 1 -11.97 -8.75 22.02
CA MET A 1 -13.28 -8.97 21.38
C MET A 1 -13.06 -10.01 20.30
N ASN A 2 -13.85 -11.08 20.28
CA ASN A 2 -13.73 -12.08 19.21
C ASN A 2 -14.37 -11.55 17.93
N ILE A 3 -13.82 -11.95 16.77
CA ILE A 3 -14.43 -11.61 15.49
C ILE A 3 -15.82 -12.25 15.39
N ARG A 4 -16.78 -11.45 14.95
CA ARG A 4 -18.17 -11.83 14.73
C ARG A 4 -18.77 -10.93 13.66
N TYR A 5 -19.99 -11.24 13.23
CA TYR A 5 -20.74 -10.34 12.37
C TYR A 5 -20.97 -8.97 13.04
N PRO A 6 -20.97 -7.87 12.26
CA PRO A 6 -21.23 -6.53 12.76
C PRO A 6 -22.67 -6.41 13.24
N ASP A 7 -22.94 -5.40 14.06
CA ASP A 7 -24.28 -5.05 14.52
C ASP A 7 -25.00 -4.18 13.48
N HIS A 8 -24.27 -3.28 12.81
CA HIS A 8 -24.80 -2.45 11.74
C HIS A 8 -23.90 -2.42 10.53
N VAL A 9 -24.54 -2.28 9.38
CA VAL A 9 -23.90 -2.13 8.09
C VAL A 9 -24.47 -0.90 7.39
N THR A 10 -23.59 -0.17 6.71
CA THR A 10 -23.99 0.93 5.85
C THR A 10 -23.29 0.80 4.50
N VAL A 11 -24.07 0.88 3.43
CA VAL A 11 -23.55 0.95 2.06
C VAL A 11 -23.81 2.36 1.53
N TYR A 12 -22.77 2.98 1.02
CA TYR A 12 -22.82 4.30 0.41
C TYR A 12 -22.69 4.13 -1.10
N THR A 13 -23.56 4.80 -1.85
CA THR A 13 -23.46 4.92 -3.31
C THR A 13 -23.05 6.35 -3.65
N GLU A 14 -23.07 6.73 -4.92
CA GLU A 14 -22.88 8.13 -5.32
C GLU A 14 -24.07 9.02 -4.94
N THR A 15 -25.26 8.45 -4.79
CA THR A 15 -26.52 9.19 -4.60
C THR A 15 -27.18 8.95 -3.26
N ASP A 16 -26.97 7.77 -2.66
CA ASP A 16 -27.76 7.27 -1.55
C ASP A 16 -26.90 6.63 -0.46
N VAL A 17 -27.51 6.51 0.73
CA VAL A 17 -26.89 5.85 1.88
C VAL A 17 -27.89 4.89 2.51
N TYR A 18 -27.58 3.61 2.48
CA TYR A 18 -28.43 2.55 2.99
C TYR A 18 -27.88 2.03 4.32
N LYS A 19 -28.65 2.20 5.40
CA LYS A 19 -28.27 1.81 6.76
C LYS A 19 -29.20 0.72 7.26
N GLN A 20 -28.64 -0.34 7.82
CA GLN A 20 -29.42 -1.40 8.43
C GLN A 20 -28.69 -2.11 9.57
N THR A 21 -29.48 -2.70 10.47
CA THR A 21 -28.99 -3.71 11.41
C THR A 21 -28.65 -4.98 10.62
N TYR A 22 -27.53 -5.60 10.94
CA TYR A 22 -27.13 -6.83 10.25
C TYR A 22 -27.93 -8.02 10.78
N THR A 23 -28.67 -8.67 9.88
CA THR A 23 -29.42 -9.91 10.16
C THR A 23 -29.09 -11.03 9.18
N GLY A 24 -28.06 -10.87 8.34
CA GLY A 24 -27.72 -11.74 7.23
C GLY A 24 -27.33 -10.95 5.97
N ASP A 25 -27.42 -11.59 4.81
CA ASP A 25 -27.13 -10.95 3.52
C ASP A 25 -28.00 -9.71 3.29
N ILE A 26 -27.38 -8.71 2.67
CA ILE A 26 -27.99 -7.41 2.42
C ILE A 26 -28.26 -7.28 0.94
N VAL A 27 -29.54 -7.23 0.58
CA VAL A 27 -30.00 -6.99 -0.80
C VAL A 27 -30.76 -5.67 -0.82
N ILE A 28 -30.24 -4.71 -1.58
CA ILE A 28 -30.80 -3.36 -1.74
C ILE A 28 -30.81 -3.07 -3.24
N ASP A 29 -31.99 -3.03 -3.85
CA ASP A 29 -32.12 -2.87 -5.30
C ASP A 29 -31.27 -3.91 -6.07
N ASP A 30 -30.22 -3.48 -6.78
CA ASP A 30 -29.26 -4.34 -7.48
C ASP A 30 -27.98 -4.63 -6.67
N ILE A 31 -27.82 -4.03 -5.48
CA ILE A 31 -26.67 -4.21 -4.60
C ILE A 31 -26.87 -5.46 -3.74
N ASN A 32 -25.88 -6.35 -3.75
CA ASN A 32 -25.77 -7.46 -2.83
C ASN A 32 -24.46 -7.37 -2.02
N LEU A 33 -24.56 -7.16 -0.71
CA LEU A 33 -23.44 -7.25 0.23
C LEU A 33 -23.60 -8.52 1.08
N SER A 34 -22.61 -9.41 0.97
CA SER A 34 -22.51 -10.65 1.73
C SER A 34 -21.30 -10.61 2.65
N LEU A 35 -21.47 -11.15 3.86
CA LEU A 35 -20.41 -11.29 4.84
C LEU A 35 -20.19 -12.78 5.15
N GLY A 36 -18.96 -13.25 5.03
CA GLY A 36 -18.59 -14.65 5.27
C GLY A 36 -17.61 -14.75 6.42
N LEU A 37 -17.98 -15.48 7.49
CA LEU A 37 -17.09 -15.70 8.63
C LEU A 37 -16.43 -17.07 8.48
N GLU A 38 -15.15 -17.09 8.13
CA GLU A 38 -14.37 -18.33 7.89
C GLU A 38 -12.92 -18.15 8.40
N ASN A 39 -12.35 -19.20 8.99
CA ASN A 39 -10.93 -19.24 9.41
C ASN A 39 -10.48 -18.00 10.22
N ASP A 40 -11.27 -17.60 11.22
CA ASP A 40 -11.05 -16.40 12.05
C ASP A 40 -10.96 -15.06 11.28
N GLY A 41 -11.52 -15.01 10.07
CA GLY A 41 -11.64 -13.80 9.26
C GLY A 41 -13.07 -13.58 8.79
N LEU A 42 -13.46 -12.31 8.59
CA LEU A 42 -14.74 -11.92 8.03
C LEU A 42 -14.52 -11.33 6.63
N SER A 43 -14.86 -12.07 5.59
CA SER A 43 -14.81 -11.58 4.20
C SER A 43 -15.97 -10.63 3.94
N VAL A 44 -15.68 -9.48 3.33
CA VAL A 44 -16.66 -8.47 2.92
C VAL A 44 -16.77 -8.48 1.41
N LYS A 45 -17.88 -8.96 0.88
CA LYS A 45 -18.10 -9.16 -0.56
C LYS A 45 -19.29 -8.34 -1.05
N VAL A 46 -19.12 -7.59 -2.12
CA VAL A 46 -20.19 -6.76 -2.69
C VAL A 46 -20.32 -7.00 -4.19
N THR A 47 -21.55 -6.98 -4.69
CA THR A 47 -21.89 -7.02 -6.11
C THR A 47 -22.94 -5.94 -6.38
N ALA A 48 -22.89 -5.34 -7.57
CA ALA A 48 -23.95 -4.51 -8.10
C ALA A 48 -23.93 -4.55 -9.63
N ASP A 49 -25.09 -4.46 -10.26
CA ASP A 49 -25.20 -4.50 -11.71
C ASP A 49 -24.89 -3.14 -12.33
N GLN A 50 -25.46 -2.07 -11.79
CA GLN A 50 -25.36 -0.71 -12.33
C GLN A 50 -25.00 0.31 -11.25
N THR A 51 -25.43 0.09 -10.00
CA THR A 51 -25.27 1.09 -8.94
C THR A 51 -23.80 1.33 -8.59
N PRO A 52 -23.30 2.57 -8.72
CA PRO A 52 -21.93 2.89 -8.33
C PRO A 52 -21.77 2.96 -6.81
N ILE A 53 -20.94 2.08 -6.24
CA ILE A 53 -20.76 1.98 -4.78
C ILE A 53 -19.48 2.72 -4.36
N THR A 54 -19.56 3.52 -3.29
CA THR A 54 -18.44 4.34 -2.80
C THR A 54 -17.79 3.75 -1.55
N PHE A 55 -18.56 3.55 -0.49
CA PHE A 55 -18.05 3.08 0.80
C PHE A 55 -18.90 1.97 1.39
N ILE A 56 -18.26 1.09 2.15
CA ILE A 56 -18.92 0.13 3.04
C ILE A 56 -18.46 0.44 4.47
N ARG A 57 -19.41 0.64 5.38
CA ARG A 57 -19.13 0.83 6.80
C ARG A 57 -19.71 -0.33 7.60
N LEU A 58 -18.88 -0.93 8.45
CA LEU A 58 -19.29 -1.97 9.40
C LEU A 58 -19.12 -1.45 10.82
N ARG A 59 -20.09 -1.72 11.69
CA ARG A 59 -20.09 -1.28 13.09
C ARG A 59 -20.28 -2.46 14.01
N TRP A 60 -19.39 -2.61 14.98
CA TRP A 60 -19.55 -3.53 16.10
C TRP A 60 -19.72 -2.72 17.38
N ASN A 61 -20.84 -2.93 18.07
CA ASN A 61 -21.12 -2.35 19.37
C ASN A 61 -20.58 -3.28 20.46
N PHE A 62 -19.92 -2.71 21.47
CA PHE A 62 -19.45 -3.48 22.61
C PHE A 62 -20.62 -3.94 23.48
N THR A 63 -20.59 -5.22 23.81
CA THR A 63 -21.32 -5.80 24.96
C THR A 63 -20.81 -5.19 26.27
N ALA A 64 -21.51 -5.46 27.38
CA ALA A 64 -21.11 -4.95 28.69
C ALA A 64 -19.72 -5.45 29.13
N GLU A 65 -19.35 -6.65 28.68
CA GLU A 65 -18.10 -7.34 28.96
C GLU A 65 -16.95 -6.86 28.05
N GLU A 66 -17.28 -6.42 26.83
CA GLU A 66 -16.30 -5.90 25.87
C GLU A 66 -15.91 -4.45 26.17
N LYS A 67 -16.76 -3.70 26.90
CA LYS A 67 -16.43 -2.33 27.32
C LYS A 67 -15.21 -2.31 28.22
N ARG A 68 -14.21 -1.53 27.81
CA ARG A 68 -12.95 -1.36 28.55
C ARG A 68 -13.19 -0.55 29.82
N ARG A 69 -12.73 -1.10 30.94
CA ARG A 69 -12.78 -0.45 32.27
C ARG A 69 -11.45 0.20 32.62
N ASP A 70 -10.36 -0.33 32.09
CA ASP A 70 -9.02 0.21 32.26
C ASP A 70 -8.82 1.45 31.39
N ALA A 71 -7.86 2.29 31.76
CA ALA A 71 -7.36 3.34 30.88
C ALA A 71 -6.65 2.71 29.68
N ILE A 72 -7.19 2.91 28.48
CA ILE A 72 -6.62 2.35 27.24
C ILE A 72 -5.83 3.39 26.46
N LYS A 73 -4.89 2.89 25.66
CA LYS A 73 -4.22 3.61 24.60
C LYS A 73 -4.40 2.89 23.26
N ILE A 74 -4.51 3.68 22.19
CA ILE A 74 -4.79 3.19 20.85
C ILE A 74 -3.70 3.68 19.90
N LEU A 75 -3.04 2.72 19.24
CA LEU A 75 -2.13 2.93 18.13
C LEU A 75 -2.87 2.65 16.83
N GLY A 76 -2.77 3.54 15.85
CA GLY A 76 -3.20 3.30 14.47
C GLY A 76 -2.02 3.49 13.53
N ASP A 77 -2.15 2.97 12.31
CA ASP A 77 -1.17 3.17 11.24
C ASP A 77 -1.51 4.38 10.35
N SER A 78 -0.75 4.60 9.29
CA SER A 78 -0.99 5.57 8.22
C SER A 78 -1.16 4.85 6.87
N TYR A 79 -1.71 5.50 5.85
CA TYR A 79 -1.99 4.84 4.57
C TYR A 79 -0.72 4.42 3.81
N GLU A 80 0.11 5.39 3.43
CA GLU A 80 1.32 5.20 2.62
C GLU A 80 2.62 5.42 3.40
N ARG A 81 2.64 6.36 4.35
CA ARG A 81 3.77 6.56 5.28
C ARG A 81 3.33 7.32 6.52
N GLY A 82 4.08 7.13 7.62
CA GLY A 82 3.95 7.97 8.80
C GLY A 82 4.55 9.36 8.58
N TYR A 83 3.84 10.39 9.01
CA TYR A 83 4.24 11.79 8.94
C TYR A 83 4.45 12.39 10.34
N GLY A 84 4.85 11.55 11.30
CA GLY A 84 4.93 11.91 12.72
C GLY A 84 3.57 11.85 13.45
N ASP A 85 2.57 11.24 12.82
CA ASP A 85 1.18 11.09 13.27
C ASP A 85 0.90 9.74 13.96
N ILE A 86 1.81 8.77 13.83
CA ILE A 86 1.72 7.46 14.48
C ILE A 86 2.04 7.61 15.97
N ARG A 87 1.02 7.39 16.81
CA ARG A 87 1.12 7.51 18.27
C ARG A 87 0.10 6.62 18.99
N TRP A 88 0.45 6.25 20.22
CA TRP A 88 -0.47 5.74 21.24
C TRP A 88 -1.26 6.91 21.84
N ALA A 89 -2.55 7.01 21.52
CA ALA A 89 -3.43 8.08 22.00
C ALA A 89 -4.58 7.53 22.87
N GLY A 90 -5.33 8.41 23.52
CA GLY A 90 -6.61 8.01 24.14
C GLY A 90 -7.69 7.72 23.08
N ILE A 91 -8.94 7.64 23.51
CA ILE A 91 -10.08 7.54 22.60
C ILE A 91 -10.30 8.91 21.93
N GLU A 92 -10.15 8.95 20.62
CA GLU A 92 -10.43 10.09 19.73
C GLU A 92 -11.42 9.56 18.66
N PRO A 93 -12.75 9.63 18.86
CA PRO A 93 -13.74 8.95 18.01
C PRO A 93 -13.68 9.29 16.52
N GLU A 94 -13.25 10.50 16.21
CA GLU A 94 -13.07 11.04 14.86
C GLU A 94 -11.74 10.64 14.20
N ARG A 95 -10.79 10.07 14.96
CA ARG A 95 -9.48 9.68 14.43
C ARG A 95 -9.62 8.49 13.49
N ASN A 96 -9.22 8.70 12.25
CA ASN A 96 -9.10 7.64 11.26
C ASN A 96 -7.77 6.89 11.46
N MET A 97 -7.85 5.59 11.63
CA MET A 97 -6.69 4.71 11.80
C MET A 97 -6.63 3.71 10.64
N PRO A 98 -5.92 4.05 9.56
CA PRO A 98 -5.69 3.18 8.41
C PRO A 98 -5.24 1.75 8.77
N TRP A 99 -5.74 0.79 8.01
CA TRP A 99 -5.38 -0.64 7.99
C TRP A 99 -5.71 -1.42 9.26
N TYR A 100 -5.19 -0.96 10.39
CA TYR A 100 -5.40 -1.57 11.69
C TYR A 100 -5.25 -0.57 12.84
N MET A 101 -5.71 -1.01 14.01
CA MET A 101 -5.41 -0.39 15.28
C MET A 101 -5.08 -1.44 16.34
N LEU A 102 -4.19 -1.08 17.26
CA LEU A 102 -3.91 -1.83 18.48
C LEU A 102 -4.44 -1.05 19.68
N VAL A 103 -5.17 -1.73 20.58
CA VAL A 103 -5.76 -1.13 21.77
C VAL A 103 -5.19 -1.83 23.00
N SER A 104 -4.42 -1.12 23.83
CA SER A 104 -3.73 -1.70 24.98
C SER A 104 -4.10 -1.02 26.29
N ASN A 105 -4.19 -1.78 27.38
CA ASN A 105 -4.37 -1.25 28.74
C ASN A 105 -3.03 -1.01 29.48
N GLY A 106 -1.89 -1.32 28.84
CA GLY A 106 -0.57 -1.31 29.47
C GLY A 106 0.44 -0.41 28.75
N SER A 107 1.63 -0.29 29.34
CA SER A 107 2.78 0.40 28.75
C SER A 107 3.98 -0.52 28.71
N ASP A 108 4.64 -0.57 27.55
CA ASP A 108 5.86 -1.34 27.35
C ASP A 108 7.08 -0.73 28.06
N SER A 109 6.94 0.46 28.66
CA SER A 109 7.95 1.00 29.59
C SER A 109 8.02 0.24 30.92
N VAL A 110 6.98 -0.55 31.25
CA VAL A 110 6.98 -1.44 32.41
C VAL A 110 7.43 -2.83 31.94
N ALA A 111 8.19 -3.58 32.74
CA ALA A 111 8.63 -4.92 32.37
C ALA A 111 7.58 -6.01 32.68
N ASP A 112 6.82 -5.85 33.77
CA ASP A 112 5.77 -6.80 34.14
C ASP A 112 4.59 -6.70 33.18
N THR A 113 4.31 -7.81 32.49
CA THR A 113 3.22 -7.92 31.52
C THR A 113 1.97 -8.55 32.13
N LYS A 114 1.99 -9.00 33.38
CA LYS A 114 0.84 -9.67 34.00
C LYS A 114 -0.39 -8.75 34.03
N GLY A 115 -1.51 -9.24 33.52
CA GLY A 115 -2.76 -8.47 33.40
C GLY A 115 -2.79 -7.50 32.23
N ARG A 116 -1.74 -7.45 31.40
CA ARG A 116 -1.79 -6.72 30.13
C ARG A 116 -2.73 -7.39 29.17
N TYR A 117 -3.40 -6.54 28.41
CA TYR A 117 -4.35 -6.93 27.40
C TYR A 117 -4.20 -5.97 26.23
N THR A 118 -3.91 -6.52 25.05
CA THR A 118 -3.86 -5.79 23.78
C THR A 118 -4.80 -6.44 22.78
N GLU A 119 -5.63 -5.62 22.14
CA GLU A 119 -6.49 -6.03 21.04
C GLU A 119 -5.94 -5.53 19.73
N GLY A 120 -6.18 -6.29 18.67
CA GLY A 120 -5.97 -5.85 17.30
C GLY A 120 -7.28 -5.85 16.53
N PHE A 121 -7.54 -4.78 15.79
CA PHE A 121 -8.63 -4.69 14.81
C PHE A 121 -8.01 -4.28 13.48
N GLY A 122 -8.26 -5.04 12.41
CA GLY A 122 -7.54 -4.81 11.17
C GLY A 122 -8.10 -5.58 9.99
N VAL A 123 -7.46 -5.38 8.84
CA VAL A 123 -7.76 -6.07 7.58
C VAL A 123 -6.52 -6.79 7.07
N LYS A 124 -6.68 -7.95 6.44
CA LYS A 124 -5.58 -8.62 5.75
C LYS A 124 -4.96 -7.74 4.67
N VAL A 125 -3.67 -7.91 4.44
CA VAL A 125 -2.91 -7.16 3.42
C VAL A 125 -3.43 -7.46 2.01
N GLN A 126 -3.05 -6.62 1.04
CA GLN A 126 -3.44 -6.78 -0.38
C GLN A 126 -4.97 -6.78 -0.62
N CYS A 127 -5.73 -6.09 0.22
CA CYS A 127 -7.17 -5.93 0.05
C CYS A 127 -7.53 -4.96 -1.09
N PHE A 128 -8.77 -5.00 -1.55
CA PHE A 128 -9.28 -4.19 -2.66
C PHE A 128 -10.09 -2.99 -2.18
N ALA A 129 -9.81 -2.51 -0.97
CA ALA A 129 -10.35 -1.28 -0.41
C ALA A 129 -9.27 -0.52 0.36
N PHE A 130 -9.36 0.82 0.39
CA PHE A 130 -8.64 1.59 1.40
C PHE A 130 -9.45 1.55 2.70
N VAL A 131 -8.87 0.95 3.73
CA VAL A 131 -9.60 0.68 4.98
C VAL A 131 -9.07 1.56 6.10
N HIS A 132 -9.97 2.13 6.90
CA HIS A 132 -9.61 2.71 8.19
C HIS A 132 -10.59 2.31 9.29
N TRP A 133 -10.11 2.44 10.52
CA TRP A 133 -10.83 2.13 11.74
C TRP A 133 -11.07 3.37 12.58
N GLN A 134 -12.17 3.36 13.31
CA GLN A 134 -12.51 4.33 14.34
C GLN A 134 -12.91 3.58 15.61
N TYR A 135 -12.53 4.13 16.76
CA TYR A 135 -12.80 3.56 18.07
C TYR A 135 -13.51 4.60 18.94
N ASP A 136 -14.64 4.23 19.53
CA ASP A 136 -15.36 5.07 20.48
C ASP A 136 -15.79 4.27 21.72
N ALA A 137 -16.43 4.94 22.69
CA ALA A 137 -16.83 4.32 23.95
C ALA A 137 -17.90 3.21 23.78
N ALA A 138 -18.60 3.17 22.65
CA ALA A 138 -19.65 2.21 22.37
C ALA A 138 -19.19 1.07 21.45
N GLY A 139 -18.03 1.15 20.79
CA GLY A 139 -17.61 0.13 19.83
C GLY A 139 -16.52 0.55 18.85
N VAL A 140 -16.39 -0.25 17.79
CA VAL A 140 -15.45 -0.04 16.69
C VAL A 140 -16.20 0.08 15.36
N SER A 141 -15.77 1.02 14.52
CA SER A 141 -16.26 1.14 13.14
C SER A 141 -15.13 0.88 12.17
N MET A 142 -15.41 0.11 11.11
CA MET A 142 -14.56 -0.01 9.94
C MET A 142 -15.20 0.73 8.78
N TRP A 143 -14.39 1.44 8.00
CA TRP A 143 -14.76 1.99 6.70
C TRP A 143 -13.87 1.36 5.63
N ALA A 144 -14.49 0.84 4.58
CA ALA A 144 -13.85 0.39 3.35
C ALA A 144 -14.23 1.34 2.22
N ASP A 145 -13.26 2.11 1.73
CA ASP A 145 -13.36 2.91 0.52
C ASP A 145 -13.08 2.04 -0.70
N ILE A 146 -14.12 1.79 -1.48
CA ILE A 146 -14.09 0.96 -2.69
C ILE A 146 -14.28 1.78 -3.96
N ARG A 147 -14.08 3.11 -3.89
CA ARG A 147 -14.21 3.99 -5.05
C ARG A 147 -13.19 3.68 -6.14
N SER A 148 -13.60 3.88 -7.39
CA SER A 148 -12.72 3.94 -8.57
C SER A 148 -12.31 5.39 -8.80
N GLY A 149 -11.05 5.71 -8.57
CA GLY A 149 -10.61 7.10 -8.41
C GLY A 149 -11.32 7.76 -7.24
N GLY A 150 -12.05 8.84 -7.49
CA GLY A 150 -12.89 9.54 -6.52
C GLY A 150 -14.39 9.23 -6.59
N MET A 151 -14.80 8.32 -7.48
CA MET A 151 -16.19 8.02 -7.80
C MET A 151 -16.53 6.57 -7.43
N GLY A 152 -17.82 6.25 -7.34
CA GLY A 152 -18.28 4.89 -7.07
C GLY A 152 -17.78 3.90 -8.13
N VAL A 153 -17.38 2.71 -7.67
CA VAL A 153 -17.02 1.58 -8.54
C VAL A 153 -18.27 1.00 -9.18
N VAL A 154 -18.20 0.66 -10.47
CA VAL A 154 -19.31 0.07 -11.24
C VAL A 154 -18.98 -1.38 -11.55
N LEU A 155 -19.51 -2.30 -10.74
CA LEU A 155 -19.08 -3.70 -10.74
C LEU A 155 -19.64 -4.53 -11.91
N SER A 156 -20.74 -4.09 -12.53
CA SER A 156 -21.34 -4.77 -13.69
C SER A 156 -21.58 -6.26 -13.46
N GLY A 157 -22.14 -6.60 -12.29
CA GLY A 157 -22.47 -7.97 -11.88
C GLY A 157 -21.28 -8.79 -11.36
N LYS A 158 -20.06 -8.23 -11.37
CA LYS A 158 -18.89 -8.90 -10.75
C LYS A 158 -18.96 -8.77 -9.23
N THR A 159 -18.61 -9.84 -8.53
CA THR A 159 -18.40 -9.78 -7.08
C THR A 159 -17.00 -9.27 -6.77
N LEU A 160 -16.94 -8.18 -6.00
CA LEU A 160 -15.74 -7.65 -5.39
C LEU A 160 -15.61 -8.19 -3.96
N GLU A 161 -14.57 -8.97 -3.67
CA GLU A 161 -14.13 -9.19 -2.29
C GLU A 161 -13.29 -7.99 -1.86
N ALA A 162 -13.93 -7.03 -1.19
CA ALA A 162 -13.30 -5.75 -0.84
C ALA A 162 -12.17 -5.95 0.18
N CYS A 163 -12.40 -6.79 1.19
CA CYS A 163 -11.44 -7.04 2.25
C CYS A 163 -11.77 -8.29 3.10
N THR A 164 -10.78 -8.79 3.84
CA THR A 164 -10.97 -9.76 4.92
C THR A 164 -10.60 -9.12 6.27
N VAL A 165 -11.58 -8.90 7.13
CA VAL A 165 -11.40 -8.34 8.48
C VAL A 165 -10.86 -9.42 9.41
N VAL A 166 -9.94 -9.05 10.32
CA VAL A 166 -9.41 -9.92 11.37
C VAL A 166 -9.32 -9.18 12.70
N PHE A 167 -9.69 -9.86 13.79
CA PHE A 167 -9.46 -9.37 15.15
C PHE A 167 -8.40 -10.21 15.87
N GLY A 168 -7.73 -9.60 16.84
CA GLY A 168 -6.74 -10.22 17.70
C GLY A 168 -6.99 -9.89 19.17
N ASP A 169 -6.68 -10.84 20.04
CA ASP A 169 -6.75 -10.72 21.50
C ASP A 169 -5.46 -11.33 22.07
N TYR A 170 -4.70 -10.52 22.81
CA TYR A 170 -3.38 -10.87 23.33
C TYR A 170 -3.27 -10.51 24.80
N LYS A 171 -2.86 -11.47 25.62
CA LYS A 171 -2.78 -11.37 27.09
C LYS A 171 -1.36 -11.58 27.57
N ASP A 172 -1.03 -10.94 28.69
CA ASP A 172 0.20 -11.15 29.45
C ASP A 172 1.51 -10.97 28.64
N MET A 173 1.48 -10.12 27.61
CA MET A 173 2.63 -9.77 26.76
C MET A 173 2.71 -8.26 26.51
N SER A 174 3.84 -7.82 25.95
CA SER A 174 4.00 -6.42 25.55
C SER A 174 3.07 -6.07 24.38
N ALA A 175 2.73 -4.79 24.26
CA ALA A 175 1.96 -4.29 23.11
C ALA A 175 2.75 -4.46 21.80
N PHE A 176 4.08 -4.38 21.86
CA PHE A 176 4.96 -4.67 20.74
C PHE A 176 4.85 -6.12 20.25
N GLU A 177 4.96 -7.11 21.15
CA GLU A 177 4.80 -8.54 20.79
C GLU A 177 3.39 -8.83 20.26
N ALA A 178 2.36 -8.26 20.88
CA ALA A 178 0.98 -8.35 20.40
C ALA A 178 0.83 -7.79 18.99
N GLY A 179 1.45 -6.63 18.71
CA GLY A 179 1.50 -6.04 17.38
C GLY A 179 2.18 -6.93 16.35
N GLN A 180 3.34 -7.53 16.68
CA GLN A 180 4.01 -8.49 15.80
C GLN A 180 3.12 -9.70 15.47
N ASN A 181 2.43 -10.25 16.46
CA ASN A 181 1.51 -11.37 16.26
C ASN A 181 0.30 -10.97 15.42
N PHE A 182 -0.22 -9.75 15.61
CA PHE A 182 -1.33 -9.25 14.81
C PHE A 182 -0.95 -8.99 13.35
N CYS A 183 0.23 -8.41 13.10
CA CYS A 183 0.74 -8.24 11.73
C CYS A 183 0.93 -9.59 11.01
N LYS A 184 1.41 -10.64 11.71
CA LYS A 184 1.48 -12.01 11.14
C LYS A 184 0.09 -12.55 10.80
N LYS A 185 -0.93 -12.26 11.62
CA LYS A 185 -2.32 -12.65 11.33
C LYS A 185 -2.88 -11.92 10.09
N MET A 186 -2.54 -10.65 9.91
CA MET A 186 -2.95 -9.86 8.73
C MET A 186 -2.18 -10.22 7.46
N CYS A 187 -0.94 -10.67 7.58
CA CYS A 187 -0.07 -11.04 6.46
C CYS A 187 0.41 -12.49 6.58
N PRO A 188 -0.40 -13.48 6.15
CA PRO A 188 -0.03 -14.89 6.26
C PRO A 188 1.04 -15.32 5.24
N VAL A 189 1.23 -14.55 4.16
CA VAL A 189 2.23 -14.83 3.13
C VAL A 189 3.51 -14.07 3.48
N ASN A 190 4.55 -14.81 3.82
CA ASN A 190 5.85 -14.24 4.17
C ASN A 190 6.80 -14.33 2.97
N ASN A 191 6.74 -13.35 2.07
CA ASN A 191 7.67 -13.24 0.94
C ASN A 191 8.85 -12.32 1.29
N LEU A 192 9.74 -12.77 2.17
CA LEU A 192 10.94 -11.99 2.49
C LEU A 192 12.03 -12.23 1.45
N PRO A 193 12.89 -11.23 1.18
CA PRO A 193 14.10 -11.43 0.40
C PRO A 193 14.93 -12.60 0.94
N LYS A 194 15.53 -13.39 0.02
CA LYS A 194 16.34 -14.58 0.33
C LYS A 194 17.57 -14.28 1.18
N HIS A 195 17.98 -13.02 1.23
CA HIS A 195 19.11 -12.51 2.00
C HIS A 195 18.77 -11.16 2.63
N LYS A 196 19.54 -10.77 3.65
CA LYS A 196 19.39 -9.44 4.28
C LYS A 196 19.72 -8.37 3.25
N VAL A 197 18.85 -7.37 3.12
CA VAL A 197 19.05 -6.24 2.21
C VAL A 197 19.76 -5.12 2.97
N TYR A 198 20.98 -4.78 2.55
CA TYR A 198 21.77 -3.68 3.09
C TYR A 198 22.71 -3.13 2.02
N GLY A 199 23.21 -1.91 2.20
CA GLY A 199 24.02 -1.24 1.19
C GLY A 199 23.93 0.28 1.26
N SER A 200 24.19 0.93 0.12
CA SER A 200 24.11 2.39 -0.03
C SER A 200 23.08 2.80 -1.08
N ASN A 201 22.57 4.02 -0.95
CA ASN A 201 21.69 4.70 -1.90
C ASN A 201 22.17 6.15 -2.04
N ASN A 202 22.39 6.62 -3.26
CA ASN A 202 23.02 7.93 -3.48
C ASN A 202 22.09 9.15 -3.30
N TRP A 203 20.79 8.97 -3.11
CA TRP A 203 19.84 10.08 -2.98
C TRP A 203 20.21 11.06 -1.86
N TYR A 204 20.58 10.54 -0.70
CA TYR A 204 20.73 11.31 0.53
C TYR A 204 21.91 12.30 0.51
N TYR A 205 22.86 12.14 -0.41
CA TYR A 205 23.98 13.09 -0.57
C TYR A 205 24.09 13.67 -1.98
N ALA A 206 23.71 12.92 -3.03
CA ALA A 206 23.82 13.39 -4.43
C ALA A 206 22.55 14.08 -4.94
N TYR A 207 21.37 13.69 -4.43
CA TYR A 207 20.07 14.29 -4.72
C TYR A 207 19.83 14.55 -6.23
N GLY A 208 19.95 13.49 -7.04
CA GLY A 208 19.74 13.57 -8.49
C GLY A 208 20.95 14.03 -9.31
N LYS A 209 22.04 14.48 -8.65
CA LYS A 209 23.25 14.96 -9.32
C LYS A 209 24.35 13.92 -9.21
N SER A 210 24.32 12.96 -10.12
CA SER A 210 25.28 11.86 -10.17
C SER A 210 25.69 11.52 -11.62
N SER A 211 26.77 10.75 -11.79
CA SER A 211 27.21 10.13 -13.04
C SER A 211 27.65 8.68 -12.86
N ARG A 212 28.01 8.00 -13.96
CA ARG A 212 28.61 6.66 -13.95
C ARG A 212 29.85 6.61 -13.06
N GLU A 213 30.76 7.57 -13.22
CA GLU A 213 32.03 7.62 -12.48
C GLU A 213 31.78 7.71 -10.97
N GLU A 214 30.80 8.51 -10.55
CA GLU A 214 30.41 8.65 -9.15
C GLU A 214 29.79 7.35 -8.63
N ILE A 215 28.89 6.69 -9.39
CA ILE A 215 28.33 5.39 -8.99
C ILE A 215 29.41 4.31 -8.85
N ILE A 216 30.41 4.29 -9.74
CA ILE A 216 31.53 3.35 -9.62
C ILE A 216 32.37 3.64 -8.37
N SER A 217 32.61 4.92 -8.07
CA SER A 217 33.27 5.32 -6.83
C SER A 217 32.50 4.88 -5.59
N ASP A 218 31.19 5.11 -5.56
CA ASP A 218 30.31 4.70 -4.46
C ASP A 218 30.28 3.19 -4.29
N THR A 219 30.23 2.46 -5.41
CA THR A 219 30.26 1.00 -5.41
C THR A 219 31.57 0.46 -4.85
N LYS A 220 32.70 1.09 -5.17
CA LYS A 220 34.00 0.74 -4.60
C LYS A 220 34.03 0.95 -3.09
N ILE A 221 33.49 2.08 -2.60
CA ILE A 221 33.38 2.35 -1.16
C ILE A 221 32.53 1.26 -0.49
N VAL A 222 31.36 0.93 -1.04
CA VAL A 222 30.48 -0.12 -0.50
C VAL A 222 31.22 -1.46 -0.44
N SER A 223 31.94 -1.82 -1.50
CA SER A 223 32.72 -3.06 -1.57
C SER A 223 33.79 -3.11 -0.47
N GLU A 224 34.60 -2.05 -0.34
CA GLU A 224 35.68 -1.95 0.68
C GLU A 224 35.12 -2.01 2.11
N GLN A 225 34.00 -1.34 2.39
CA GLN A 225 33.38 -1.35 3.72
C GLN A 225 32.71 -2.68 4.07
N CYS A 226 32.42 -3.51 3.07
CA CYS A 226 31.76 -4.81 3.24
C CYS A 226 32.71 -5.99 2.99
N GLU A 227 34.03 -5.75 2.93
CA GLU A 227 35.02 -6.79 2.66
C GLU A 227 34.93 -7.93 3.70
N GLY A 228 34.94 -9.17 3.21
CA GLY A 228 34.86 -10.37 4.05
C GLY A 228 33.45 -10.78 4.50
N LEU A 229 32.41 -10.00 4.16
CA LEU A 229 31.03 -10.43 4.38
C LEU A 229 30.60 -11.45 3.31
N GLU A 230 29.91 -12.52 3.75
CA GLU A 230 29.37 -13.54 2.86
C GLU A 230 28.18 -13.02 2.03
N ASN A 231 27.33 -12.21 2.65
CA ASN A 231 26.21 -11.58 1.95
C ASN A 231 26.73 -10.40 1.11
N ILE A 232 26.21 -10.23 -0.09
CA ILE A 232 26.66 -9.20 -1.03
C ILE A 232 25.80 -7.94 -0.82
N PRO A 233 26.41 -6.76 -0.56
CA PRO A 233 25.67 -5.51 -0.36
C PRO A 233 25.07 -4.98 -1.66
N TYR A 234 24.13 -4.04 -1.56
CA TYR A 234 23.59 -3.29 -2.69
C TYR A 234 24.23 -1.91 -2.83
N MET A 235 24.30 -1.42 -4.07
CA MET A 235 24.42 0.01 -4.35
C MET A 235 23.23 0.42 -5.22
N VAL A 236 22.39 1.33 -4.70
CA VAL A 236 21.18 1.79 -5.37
C VAL A 236 21.44 3.12 -6.05
N ILE A 237 21.32 3.12 -7.38
CA ILE A 237 21.28 4.32 -8.20
C ILE A 237 19.89 4.93 -8.06
N ASP A 238 19.78 6.05 -7.34
CA ASP A 238 18.53 6.78 -7.17
C ASP A 238 18.23 7.68 -8.39
N ASP A 239 17.25 8.58 -8.28
CA ASP A 239 16.89 9.50 -9.37
C ASP A 239 18.10 10.25 -9.95
N GLY A 240 17.96 10.72 -11.19
CA GLY A 240 18.99 11.45 -11.96
C GLY A 240 19.65 10.64 -13.07
N TRP A 241 19.39 9.34 -13.16
CA TRP A 241 19.93 8.47 -14.21
C TRP A 241 19.22 8.60 -15.56
N THR A 242 17.98 9.08 -15.57
CA THR A 242 17.16 9.19 -16.78
C THR A 242 17.33 10.52 -17.52
N ILE A 243 16.84 10.61 -18.75
CA ILE A 243 16.82 11.87 -19.52
C ILE A 243 15.90 12.96 -18.93
N HIS A 244 14.92 12.60 -18.11
CA HIS A 244 13.91 13.53 -17.56
C HIS A 244 13.75 13.46 -16.03
N GLY A 245 14.74 12.89 -15.32
CA GLY A 245 14.70 12.73 -13.87
C GLY A 245 13.55 11.83 -13.44
N THR A 246 12.70 12.35 -12.54
CA THR A 246 11.53 11.66 -12.00
C THR A 246 10.38 11.47 -13.00
N ASN A 247 10.65 11.48 -14.31
CA ASN A 247 9.64 11.44 -15.36
C ASN A 247 10.00 10.48 -16.48
N ALA A 248 8.96 9.86 -17.07
CA ALA A 248 9.10 9.10 -18.30
C ALA A 248 9.69 9.97 -19.44
N PRO A 249 10.31 9.33 -20.46
CA PRO A 249 10.57 7.90 -20.56
C PRO A 249 11.76 7.44 -19.70
N TRP A 250 11.69 6.21 -19.19
CA TRP A 250 12.72 5.56 -18.38
C TRP A 250 13.90 5.06 -19.24
N LEU A 251 14.65 6.02 -19.79
CA LEU A 251 15.84 5.83 -20.63
C LEU A 251 17.02 6.55 -20.00
N SER A 252 18.20 5.93 -19.99
CA SER A 252 19.39 6.54 -19.39
C SER A 252 19.86 7.77 -20.15
N ASN A 253 20.44 8.72 -19.40
CA ASN A 253 21.08 9.89 -19.98
C ASN A 253 22.58 9.66 -20.25
N GLU A 254 23.21 10.63 -20.91
CA GLU A 254 24.63 10.57 -21.31
C GLU A 254 25.62 10.41 -20.13
N LYS A 255 25.27 10.88 -18.92
CA LYS A 255 26.15 10.81 -17.75
C LYS A 255 26.28 9.40 -17.19
N PHE A 256 25.29 8.55 -17.44
CA PHE A 256 25.28 7.15 -16.99
C PHE A 256 25.63 6.18 -18.12
N GLY A 257 25.25 6.53 -19.36
CA GLY A 257 25.53 5.75 -20.55
C GLY A 257 24.79 4.42 -20.56
N ASP A 258 25.49 3.35 -20.93
CA ASP A 258 24.91 2.00 -21.00
C ASP A 258 24.74 1.40 -19.60
N MET A 259 23.46 1.25 -19.19
CA MET A 259 23.08 0.81 -17.86
C MET A 259 23.39 -0.66 -17.59
N LYS A 260 23.40 -1.50 -18.63
CA LYS A 260 23.79 -2.91 -18.50
C LYS A 260 25.27 -3.03 -18.14
N THR A 261 26.13 -2.31 -18.87
CA THR A 261 27.56 -2.30 -18.61
C THR A 261 27.86 -1.75 -17.22
N LEU A 262 27.13 -0.72 -16.77
CA LEU A 262 27.27 -0.21 -15.40
C LEU A 262 26.92 -1.28 -14.35
N ALA A 263 25.78 -1.97 -14.52
CA ALA A 263 25.40 -3.07 -13.62
C ALA A 263 26.44 -4.21 -13.62
N ASP A 264 27.00 -4.56 -14.78
CA ASP A 264 28.06 -5.56 -14.91
C ASP A 264 29.35 -5.14 -14.18
N GLU A 265 29.71 -3.86 -14.21
CA GLU A 265 30.85 -3.30 -13.45
C GLU A 265 30.62 -3.33 -11.94
N MET A 266 29.41 -3.00 -11.49
CA MET A 266 29.05 -3.09 -10.07
C MET A 266 29.18 -4.52 -9.54
N ARG A 267 28.67 -5.51 -10.31
CA ARG A 267 28.79 -6.93 -9.96
C ARG A 267 30.24 -7.41 -9.91
N LYS A 268 31.12 -6.92 -10.79
CA LYS A 268 32.56 -7.25 -10.74
C LYS A 268 33.25 -6.77 -9.46
N MET A 269 32.69 -5.75 -8.80
CA MET A 269 33.16 -5.26 -7.50
C MET A 269 32.49 -5.97 -6.32
N ASN A 270 31.77 -7.08 -6.56
CA ASN A 270 31.02 -7.81 -5.55
C ASN A 270 29.98 -6.93 -4.84
N VAL A 271 29.21 -6.17 -5.63
CA VAL A 271 28.08 -5.35 -5.16
C VAL A 271 26.88 -5.57 -6.08
N ARG A 272 25.70 -5.80 -5.49
CA ARG A 272 24.45 -5.97 -6.24
C ARG A 272 23.92 -4.62 -6.73
N PRO A 273 23.64 -4.47 -8.04
CA PRO A 273 23.11 -3.24 -8.59
C PRO A 273 21.63 -3.07 -8.24
N GLY A 274 21.28 -1.92 -7.65
CA GLY A 274 19.90 -1.48 -7.43
C GLY A 274 19.60 -0.18 -8.19
N ILE A 275 18.33 0.07 -8.50
CA ILE A 275 17.91 1.25 -9.26
C ILE A 275 16.54 1.76 -8.83
N TRP A 276 16.36 3.08 -8.86
CA TRP A 276 15.09 3.76 -8.58
C TRP A 276 14.24 3.96 -9.84
N VAL A 277 12.92 3.78 -9.72
CA VAL A 277 11.94 3.95 -10.81
C VAL A 277 10.60 4.50 -10.29
N ARG A 278 9.96 5.40 -11.06
CA ARG A 278 8.60 5.93 -10.84
C ARG A 278 7.68 5.67 -12.04
N TYR A 279 6.91 4.60 -12.06
CA TYR A 279 6.32 4.13 -13.33
C TYR A 279 5.24 5.02 -13.97
N LEU A 280 4.44 5.75 -13.18
CA LEU A 280 3.13 6.24 -13.62
C LEU A 280 3.09 7.74 -13.95
N THR A 281 4.20 8.33 -14.40
CA THR A 281 4.26 9.78 -14.65
C THR A 281 4.92 10.13 -15.98
N ASP A 282 4.34 11.09 -16.67
CA ASP A 282 4.87 11.71 -17.88
C ASP A 282 4.49 13.21 -17.92
N GLU A 283 5.08 14.01 -17.02
CA GLU A 283 4.80 15.46 -16.90
C GLU A 283 5.11 16.26 -18.18
N LYS A 284 5.96 15.72 -19.04
CA LYS A 284 6.37 16.35 -20.29
C LYS A 284 5.61 15.83 -21.51
N PHE A 285 4.72 14.84 -21.34
CA PHE A 285 4.03 14.15 -22.43
C PHE A 285 5.03 13.67 -23.50
N ALA A 286 6.16 13.12 -23.05
CA ALA A 286 7.29 12.71 -23.88
C ALA A 286 7.16 11.28 -24.40
N LEU A 287 6.23 10.48 -23.87
CA LEU A 287 5.90 9.16 -24.40
C LEU A 287 5.14 9.31 -25.71
N THR A 288 5.83 9.13 -26.83
CA THR A 288 5.28 9.30 -28.18
C THR A 288 4.15 8.32 -28.52
N GLU A 289 4.16 7.16 -27.87
CA GLU A 289 3.17 6.10 -28.01
C GLU A 289 1.94 6.31 -27.11
N ALA A 290 2.03 7.20 -26.11
CA ALA A 290 0.96 7.40 -25.15
C ALA A 290 -0.23 8.10 -25.82
N LYS A 291 -1.43 7.56 -25.55
CA LYS A 291 -2.69 8.10 -26.05
C LYS A 291 -3.38 8.91 -24.95
N PRO A 292 -4.28 9.86 -25.28
CA PRO A 292 -4.97 10.68 -24.28
C PRO A 292 -5.73 9.89 -23.21
N ASP A 293 -6.19 8.67 -23.50
CA ASP A 293 -6.90 7.79 -22.56
C ASP A 293 -5.99 6.96 -21.65
N TRP A 294 -4.67 6.98 -21.87
CA TRP A 294 -3.70 6.42 -20.93
C TRP A 294 -3.62 7.23 -19.65
N PHE A 295 -4.01 8.50 -19.67
CA PHE A 295 -3.84 9.42 -18.56
C PHE A 295 -5.08 9.46 -17.68
N ILE A 296 -4.85 9.51 -16.36
CA ILE A 296 -5.92 9.72 -15.37
C ILE A 296 -6.61 11.05 -15.67
N LYS A 297 -7.94 11.05 -15.76
CA LYS A 297 -8.74 12.25 -16.06
C LYS A 297 -9.05 13.07 -14.81
N ARG A 298 -8.01 13.47 -14.07
CA ARG A 298 -8.12 14.32 -12.88
C ARG A 298 -7.75 15.77 -13.22
N GLY A 299 -8.74 16.54 -13.66
CA GLY A 299 -8.54 17.91 -14.15
C GLY A 299 -7.88 17.96 -15.53
N GLU A 300 -7.58 19.17 -15.99
CA GLU A 300 -6.92 19.38 -17.30
C GLU A 300 -5.44 18.97 -17.24
N ASN A 301 -4.96 18.27 -18.27
CA ASN A 301 -3.56 17.90 -18.47
C ASN A 301 -2.91 17.15 -17.29
N CYS A 302 -3.65 16.25 -16.65
CA CYS A 302 -3.11 15.35 -15.63
C CYS A 302 -2.02 14.43 -16.25
N PRO A 303 -0.77 14.47 -15.76
CA PRO A 303 0.35 13.76 -16.39
C PRO A 303 0.53 12.33 -15.91
N TYR A 304 -0.41 11.81 -15.12
CA TYR A 304 -0.28 10.50 -14.50
C TYR A 304 -0.94 9.43 -15.35
N LEU A 305 -0.21 8.35 -15.58
CA LEU A 305 -0.70 7.20 -16.32
C LEU A 305 -1.66 6.39 -15.44
N ASP A 306 -2.75 5.92 -16.04
CA ASP A 306 -3.79 5.15 -15.38
C ASP A 306 -3.40 3.67 -15.31
N PRO A 307 -3.17 3.11 -14.12
CA PRO A 307 -2.74 1.72 -13.96
C PRO A 307 -3.84 0.70 -14.30
N THR A 308 -5.04 1.13 -14.69
CA THR A 308 -6.09 0.25 -15.19
C THR A 308 -6.14 0.17 -16.71
N HIS A 309 -5.41 1.04 -17.43
CA HIS A 309 -5.34 1.00 -18.88
C HIS A 309 -4.43 -0.16 -19.35
N PRO A 310 -4.89 -1.06 -20.24
CA PRO A 310 -4.10 -2.23 -20.65
C PRO A 310 -2.73 -1.89 -21.25
N GLU A 311 -2.64 -0.85 -22.08
CA GLU A 311 -1.37 -0.44 -22.69
C GLU A 311 -0.42 0.23 -21.68
N VAL A 312 -0.93 0.84 -20.60
CA VAL A 312 -0.11 1.36 -19.50
C VAL A 312 0.48 0.20 -18.70
N ILE A 313 -0.31 -0.85 -18.44
CA ILE A 313 0.19 -2.07 -17.81
C ILE A 313 1.31 -2.72 -18.64
N GLU A 314 1.18 -2.75 -19.96
CA GLU A 314 2.23 -3.27 -20.84
C GLU A 314 3.49 -2.39 -20.84
N TYR A 315 3.32 -1.07 -20.79
CA TYR A 315 4.42 -0.12 -20.60
C TYR A 315 5.17 -0.39 -19.29
N VAL A 316 4.46 -0.56 -18.16
CA VAL A 316 5.05 -0.89 -16.86
C VAL A 316 5.86 -2.18 -16.92
N LYS A 317 5.31 -3.23 -17.54
CA LYS A 317 6.03 -4.51 -17.73
C LYS A 317 7.30 -4.31 -18.55
N THR A 318 7.22 -3.56 -19.64
CA THR A 318 8.35 -3.28 -20.53
C THR A 318 9.47 -2.53 -19.81
N VAL A 319 9.13 -1.50 -19.03
CA VAL A 319 10.11 -0.74 -18.23
C VAL A 319 10.76 -1.63 -17.17
N THR A 320 9.95 -2.40 -16.43
CA THR A 320 10.45 -3.30 -15.37
C THR A 320 11.38 -4.37 -15.95
N LYS A 321 10.96 -5.01 -17.05
CA LYS A 321 11.75 -6.04 -17.74
C LYS A 321 13.07 -5.48 -18.27
N ARG A 322 13.08 -4.27 -18.82
CA ARG A 322 14.31 -3.60 -19.28
C ARG A 322 15.32 -3.43 -18.15
N VAL A 323 14.86 -2.99 -16.98
CA VAL A 323 15.69 -2.82 -15.78
C VAL A 323 16.30 -4.16 -15.35
N VAL A 324 15.50 -5.22 -15.31
CA VAL A 324 15.99 -6.57 -14.95
C VAL A 324 16.93 -7.14 -16.03
N ASP A 325 16.64 -6.93 -17.31
CA ASP A 325 17.46 -7.40 -18.43
C ASP A 325 18.83 -6.67 -18.49
N TRP A 326 18.91 -5.43 -17.99
CA TRP A 326 20.20 -4.75 -17.73
C TRP A 326 20.98 -5.40 -16.56
N GLY A 327 20.32 -6.22 -15.75
CA GLY A 327 20.90 -6.98 -14.66
C GLY A 327 20.90 -6.24 -13.32
N TYR A 328 19.92 -5.37 -13.09
CA TYR A 328 19.62 -4.79 -11.78
C TYR A 328 18.81 -5.78 -10.93
N GLU A 329 19.22 -5.94 -9.68
CA GLU A 329 18.71 -6.97 -8.76
C GLU A 329 17.83 -6.38 -7.64
N LEU A 330 17.74 -5.05 -7.56
CA LEU A 330 16.83 -4.35 -6.67
C LEU A 330 16.18 -3.18 -7.41
N ILE A 331 14.86 -3.08 -7.28
CA ILE A 331 14.07 -1.93 -7.75
C ILE A 331 13.56 -1.15 -6.55
N LYS A 332 13.94 0.11 -6.43
CA LYS A 332 13.33 1.08 -5.52
C LYS A 332 12.15 1.73 -6.24
N HIS A 333 10.95 1.24 -5.95
CA HIS A 333 9.70 1.71 -6.55
C HIS A 333 9.15 2.90 -5.78
N ASP A 334 8.95 4.02 -6.46
CA ASP A 334 8.49 5.26 -5.85
C ASP A 334 7.24 5.87 -6.50
N TYR A 335 6.67 6.85 -5.81
CA TYR A 335 5.56 7.75 -6.15
C TYR A 335 4.20 7.14 -6.52
N SER A 336 4.07 5.81 -6.64
CA SER A 336 2.80 5.18 -7.00
C SER A 336 1.59 5.60 -6.16
N SER A 337 1.73 5.76 -4.83
CA SER A 337 0.61 6.24 -4.02
C SER A 337 0.19 7.66 -4.41
N HIS A 338 1.17 8.55 -4.62
CA HIS A 338 0.93 9.94 -5.04
C HIS A 338 0.36 10.03 -6.46
N ASP A 339 0.93 9.30 -7.41
CA ASP A 339 0.58 9.40 -8.83
C ASP A 339 -0.87 8.93 -9.06
N ILE A 340 -1.22 7.80 -8.43
CA ILE A 340 -2.58 7.24 -8.46
C ILE A 340 -3.56 8.19 -7.74
N SER A 341 -3.25 8.60 -6.51
CA SER A 341 -4.22 9.30 -5.64
C SER A 341 -4.32 10.81 -5.91
N GLY A 342 -3.26 11.41 -6.47
CA GLY A 342 -3.16 12.83 -6.79
C GLY A 342 -2.59 13.71 -5.71
N GLY A 343 -1.97 13.13 -4.70
CA GLY A 343 -1.27 13.87 -3.66
C GLY A 343 -0.75 12.97 -2.55
N PHE A 344 0.06 13.55 -1.66
CA PHE A 344 0.43 12.90 -0.41
C PHE A 344 -0.71 13.00 0.59
N THR A 345 -0.99 11.93 1.32
CA THR A 345 -2.12 11.83 2.23
C THR A 345 -2.25 13.00 3.24
N PRO A 346 -1.21 13.43 3.97
CA PRO A 346 -1.35 14.46 5.00
C PRO A 346 -1.63 15.87 4.46
N LEU A 347 -1.38 16.14 3.18
CA LEU A 347 -1.61 17.47 2.59
C LEU A 347 -3.04 17.63 2.04
N TYR A 348 -3.74 16.53 1.72
CA TYR A 348 -5.00 16.59 0.97
C TYR A 348 -6.05 15.52 1.33
N MET A 349 -5.80 14.60 2.27
CA MET A 349 -6.57 13.36 2.43
C MET A 349 -6.82 13.01 3.90
N THR A 350 -7.80 13.66 4.52
CA THR A 350 -8.11 13.45 5.95
C THR A 350 -9.16 12.35 6.17
N ASP A 351 -10.28 12.38 5.44
CA ASP A 351 -11.37 11.39 5.51
C ASP A 351 -11.42 10.44 4.31
N ARG A 352 -10.70 10.77 3.23
CA ARG A 352 -10.76 10.08 1.93
C ARG A 352 -9.36 9.92 1.35
N TYR A 353 -9.05 8.73 0.84
CA TYR A 353 -7.76 8.47 0.19
C TYR A 353 -7.64 9.09 -1.21
N THR A 354 -8.74 9.50 -1.83
CA THR A 354 -8.77 10.19 -3.14
C THR A 354 -9.82 11.28 -3.13
N LYS A 355 -9.55 12.39 -3.83
CA LYS A 355 -10.54 13.46 -4.05
C LYS A 355 -11.67 12.98 -4.95
N ASP A 356 -12.88 13.47 -4.73
CA ASP A 356 -14.07 13.15 -5.52
C ASP A 356 -13.99 13.71 -6.96
N GLY A 357 -14.87 13.22 -7.84
CA GLY A 357 -15.14 13.86 -9.15
C GLY A 357 -14.31 13.34 -10.34
N TRP A 358 -13.60 12.23 -10.19
CA TRP A 358 -12.88 11.54 -11.27
C TRP A 358 -12.91 10.04 -11.06
N HIS A 359 -12.66 9.26 -12.11
CA HIS A 359 -12.56 7.80 -12.04
C HIS A 359 -11.38 7.28 -12.86
N LEU A 360 -10.98 6.04 -12.58
CA LEU A 360 -9.99 5.32 -13.38
C LEU A 360 -10.57 4.95 -14.75
N TYR A 361 -9.71 4.66 -15.72
CA TYR A 361 -10.08 4.17 -17.05
C TYR A 361 -11.04 2.97 -16.94
N ASP A 362 -10.68 1.96 -16.14
CA ASP A 362 -11.57 0.86 -15.77
C ASP A 362 -12.32 1.20 -14.48
N ARG A 363 -13.52 1.78 -14.63
CA ARG A 363 -14.41 2.09 -13.50
C ARG A 363 -14.95 0.84 -12.78
N SER A 364 -14.72 -0.37 -13.30
CA SER A 364 -15.07 -1.62 -12.61
C SER A 364 -14.05 -2.05 -11.55
N LYS A 365 -12.90 -1.37 -11.48
CA LYS A 365 -11.87 -1.61 -10.46
C LYS A 365 -11.87 -0.51 -9.42
N THR A 366 -11.72 -0.90 -8.15
CA THR A 366 -11.45 0.06 -7.09
C THR A 366 -10.04 0.62 -7.21
N THR A 367 -9.77 1.78 -6.61
CA THR A 367 -8.42 2.37 -6.58
C THR A 367 -7.42 1.46 -5.87
N ALA A 368 -7.85 0.79 -4.79
CA ALA A 368 -7.02 -0.17 -4.07
C ALA A 368 -6.75 -1.42 -4.92
N GLN A 369 -7.75 -1.95 -5.63
CA GLN A 369 -7.57 -3.07 -6.56
C GLN A 369 -6.58 -2.72 -7.68
N ALA A 370 -6.76 -1.57 -8.32
CA ALA A 370 -5.85 -1.09 -9.36
C ALA A 370 -4.41 -0.96 -8.83
N THR A 371 -4.24 -0.47 -7.59
CA THR A 371 -2.93 -0.35 -6.94
C THR A 371 -2.29 -1.72 -6.69
N VAL A 372 -3.04 -2.69 -6.15
CA VAL A 372 -2.56 -4.06 -5.90
C VAL A 372 -2.19 -4.77 -7.22
N GLU A 373 -3.02 -4.66 -8.25
CA GLU A 373 -2.77 -5.26 -9.56
C GLU A 373 -1.56 -4.62 -10.26
N PHE A 374 -1.36 -3.31 -10.11
CA PHE A 374 -0.17 -2.61 -10.58
C PHE A 374 1.09 -3.09 -9.86
N TYR A 375 1.07 -3.22 -8.52
CA TYR A 375 2.20 -3.77 -7.78
C TYR A 375 2.51 -5.20 -8.18
N ARG A 376 1.47 -6.03 -8.40
CA ARG A 376 1.63 -7.41 -8.87
C ARG A 376 2.27 -7.44 -10.25
N THR A 377 1.85 -6.55 -11.15
CA THR A 377 2.44 -6.40 -12.48
C THR A 377 3.94 -6.11 -12.40
N VAL A 378 4.36 -5.19 -11.52
CA VAL A 378 5.79 -4.88 -11.31
C VAL A 378 6.51 -6.11 -10.74
N LYS A 379 5.96 -6.78 -9.72
CA LYS A 379 6.60 -7.96 -9.12
C LYS A 379 6.77 -9.11 -10.12
N GLU A 380 5.72 -9.42 -10.88
CA GLU A 380 5.75 -10.48 -11.89
C GLU A 380 6.75 -10.18 -13.01
N ALA A 381 6.80 -8.93 -13.49
CA ALA A 381 7.75 -8.52 -14.52
C ALA A 381 9.21 -8.47 -14.00
N ALA A 382 9.40 -8.16 -12.72
CA ALA A 382 10.71 -8.16 -12.08
C ALA A 382 11.24 -9.58 -11.79
N GLY A 383 10.33 -10.54 -11.61
CA GLY A 383 10.65 -11.92 -11.28
C GLY A 383 10.91 -12.16 -9.79
N GLU A 384 11.13 -13.43 -9.45
CA GLU A 384 11.26 -13.88 -8.05
C GLU A 384 12.55 -13.39 -7.38
N ASP A 385 13.64 -13.27 -8.14
CA ASP A 385 14.97 -12.96 -7.60
C ASP A 385 15.24 -11.45 -7.44
N CYS A 386 14.46 -10.60 -8.13
CA CYS A 386 14.57 -9.16 -7.97
C CYS A 386 13.88 -8.71 -6.68
N VAL A 387 14.62 -7.99 -5.84
CA VAL A 387 14.09 -7.36 -4.62
C VAL A 387 13.37 -6.08 -4.99
N ILE A 388 12.17 -5.86 -4.44
CA ILE A 388 11.47 -4.58 -4.64
C ILE A 388 11.34 -3.91 -3.27
N ILE A 389 11.79 -2.66 -3.19
CA ILE A 389 11.55 -1.83 -2.01
C ILE A 389 10.62 -0.67 -2.40
N GLY A 390 9.55 -0.50 -1.62
CA GLY A 390 8.63 0.61 -1.78
C GLY A 390 9.12 1.88 -1.06
N CYS A 391 9.06 3.03 -1.73
CA CYS A 391 9.38 4.35 -1.15
C CYS A 391 8.12 5.18 -0.91
N ASN A 392 7.40 5.57 -1.96
CA ASN A 392 6.02 6.08 -1.91
C ASN A 392 5.07 5.06 -2.55
N THR A 393 4.96 3.92 -1.89
CA THR A 393 3.98 2.87 -2.17
C THR A 393 3.04 2.73 -0.98
N VAL A 394 1.89 2.11 -1.20
CA VAL A 394 0.97 1.76 -0.10
C VAL A 394 1.43 0.43 0.52
N SER A 395 2.13 0.49 1.66
CA SER A 395 2.77 -0.66 2.30
C SER A 395 1.81 -1.82 2.55
N HIS A 396 0.61 -1.55 3.08
CA HIS A 396 -0.39 -2.59 3.37
C HIS A 396 -0.91 -3.30 2.11
N LEU A 397 -0.82 -2.67 0.94
CA LEU A 397 -1.26 -3.24 -0.33
C LEU A 397 -0.16 -3.99 -1.08
N CYS A 398 1.12 -3.76 -0.76
CA CYS A 398 2.25 -4.52 -1.32
C CYS A 398 2.87 -5.54 -0.34
N ALA A 399 2.49 -5.51 0.94
CA ALA A 399 3.02 -6.44 1.94
C ALA A 399 2.76 -7.91 1.55
N GLY A 400 3.80 -8.74 1.66
CA GLY A 400 3.76 -10.15 1.23
C GLY A 400 3.94 -10.35 -0.28
N MET A 401 4.14 -9.27 -1.04
CA MET A 401 4.42 -9.30 -2.49
C MET A 401 5.83 -8.76 -2.80
N TYR A 402 6.17 -7.58 -2.26
CA TYR A 402 7.47 -6.91 -2.44
C TYR A 402 8.55 -7.40 -1.47
#